data_AF-A0A183KJH9-F1
#
_entry.id   AF-A0A183KJH9-F1
#
_cell.length_a   1.000
_cell.length_b   1.000
_cell.length_c   1.000
_cell.angle_alpha   90.00
_cell.angle_beta   90.00
_cell.angle_gamma   90.00
#
_symmetry.space_group_name_H-M   'P 1'
#
loop_
_entity.id
_entity.type
_entity.pdbx_description
1 polymer ?
#
loop_
_entity_poly.entity_id
_entity_poly.type
_entity_poly.pdbx_seq_one_letter_code
_entity_poly.pdbx_strand_id
1 'polypeptide(L)'
;MQKSIRANEHQLYYLVNKARENGLAKLSGNLWKRSLDTGKWQLRYFILYQNLLFYFDGERAERPSGVIFLESSYCEPNVNLKSGRDDKTGGQQGVSE
;
A
#
# COMPACT_ATOMS: atom_id res chain seq x y z
N MET A 1 14.61 -10.68 -7.97
CA MET A 1 13.65 -11.69 -8.48
C MET A 1 12.52 -11.83 -7.47
N GLN A 2 11.29 -11.44 -7.83
CA GLN A 2 10.12 -11.70 -6.98
C GLN A 2 9.88 -13.22 -6.99
N LYS A 3 10.07 -13.87 -5.83
CA LYS A 3 9.81 -15.31 -5.69
C LYS A 3 8.29 -15.52 -5.84
N SER A 4 7.87 -16.28 -6.84
CA SER A 4 6.47 -16.68 -6.96
C SER A 4 6.13 -17.60 -5.80
N ILE A 5 5.20 -17.20 -4.94
CA ILE A 5 4.68 -18.09 -3.91
C ILE A 5 3.76 -19.11 -4.60
N ARG A 6 3.96 -20.40 -4.32
CA ARG A 6 2.98 -21.45 -4.64
C ARG A 6 2.21 -21.72 -3.36
N ALA A 7 1.00 -21.20 -3.27
CA ALA A 7 0.13 -21.37 -2.11
C ALA A 7 -1.22 -21.94 -2.52
N ASN A 8 -1.82 -22.71 -1.62
CA ASN A 8 -3.19 -23.16 -1.77
C ASN A 8 -4.14 -21.97 -1.56
N GLU A 9 -5.03 -21.73 -2.50
CA GLU A 9 -6.00 -20.64 -2.45
C GLU A 9 -6.88 -20.70 -1.17
N HIS A 10 -7.29 -21.89 -0.72
CA HIS A 10 -8.07 -22.06 0.50
C HIS A 10 -7.28 -21.61 1.75
N GLN A 11 -5.98 -21.89 1.79
CA GLN A 11 -5.13 -21.46 2.89
C GLN A 11 -4.95 -19.94 2.89
N LEU A 12 -4.83 -19.31 1.71
CA LEU A 12 -4.75 -17.86 1.59
C LEU A 12 -6.05 -17.18 2.05
N TYR A 13 -7.22 -17.72 1.68
CA TYR A 13 -8.49 -17.20 2.18
C TYR A 13 -8.64 -17.37 3.69
N TYR A 14 -8.24 -18.51 4.23
CA TYR A 14 -8.25 -18.70 5.67
C TYR A 14 -7.42 -17.62 6.39
N LEU A 15 -6.20 -17.37 5.90
CA LEU A 15 -5.31 -16.35 6.46
C LEU A 15 -5.87 -14.94 6.30
N VAL A 16 -6.50 -14.62 5.16
CA VAL A 16 -7.08 -13.29 4.94
C VAL A 16 -8.29 -13.03 5.84
N ASN A 17 -9.12 -14.05 6.06
CA ASN A 17 -10.25 -13.97 6.98
C ASN A 17 -9.74 -13.77 8.42
N LYS A 18 -8.70 -14.53 8.81
CA LYS A 18 -8.02 -14.33 10.09
C LYS A 18 -7.46 -12.91 10.23
N ALA A 19 -6.82 -12.38 9.20
CA ALA A 19 -6.28 -11.02 9.22
C ALA A 19 -7.37 -9.94 9.44
N ARG A 20 -8.59 -10.20 8.96
CA ARG A 20 -9.75 -9.30 9.12
C ARG A 20 -10.49 -9.47 10.46
N GLU A 21 -10.25 -10.56 11.20
CA GLU A 21 -10.78 -10.68 12.56
C GLU A 21 -10.21 -9.55 13.42
N ASN A 22 -11.10 -8.83 14.10
CA ASN A 22 -10.77 -7.61 14.83
C ASN A 22 -9.58 -7.82 15.76
N GLY A 23 -8.55 -7.00 15.57
CA GLY A 23 -7.37 -6.95 16.44
C GLY A 23 -6.21 -7.88 16.06
N LEU A 24 -6.36 -8.78 15.07
CA LEU A 24 -5.27 -9.66 14.65
C LEU A 24 -4.27 -8.96 13.71
N ALA A 25 -4.74 -8.33 12.63
CA ALA A 25 -3.87 -7.48 11.81
C ALA A 25 -3.89 -6.03 12.32
N LYS A 26 -2.77 -5.59 12.90
CA LYS A 26 -2.60 -4.20 13.37
C LYS A 26 -2.21 -3.23 12.27
N LEU A 27 -1.77 -3.74 11.12
CA LEU A 27 -1.23 -2.96 10.02
C LEU A 27 -2.10 -3.16 8.79
N SER A 28 -3.01 -2.22 8.58
CA SER A 28 -3.86 -2.15 7.41
C SER A 28 -4.11 -0.70 7.00
N GLY A 29 -4.42 -0.48 5.73
CA GLY A 29 -4.68 0.86 5.22
C GLY A 29 -4.57 0.98 3.71
N ASN A 30 -4.91 2.16 3.19
CA ASN A 30 -4.83 2.44 1.77
C ASN A 30 -3.40 2.86 1.38
N LEU A 31 -2.85 2.22 0.35
CA LEU A 31 -1.57 2.60 -0.25
C LEU A 31 -1.72 2.67 -1.77
N TRP A 32 -0.91 3.54 -2.39
CA TRP A 32 -0.78 3.57 -3.84
C TRP A 32 0.14 2.44 -4.29
N LYS A 33 -0.34 1.62 -5.22
CA LYS A 33 0.44 0.54 -5.85
C LYS A 33 0.50 0.76 -7.35
N ARG A 34 1.70 0.66 -7.93
CA ARG A 34 1.88 0.64 -9.38
C ARG A 34 1.42 -0.71 -9.93
N SER A 35 0.49 -0.71 -10.87
CA SER A 35 0.06 -1.89 -11.61
C SER A 35 1.22 -2.40 -12.47
N LEU A 36 1.44 -3.71 -12.48
CA LEU A 36 2.46 -4.33 -13.33
C LEU A 36 2.00 -4.36 -14.79
N ASP A 37 0.70 -4.54 -15.03
CA ASP A 37 0.14 -4.65 -16.38
C ASP A 37 0.03 -3.29 -17.08
N THR A 38 -0.44 -2.28 -16.36
CA THR A 38 -0.74 -0.95 -16.94
C THR A 38 0.30 0.11 -16.61
N GLY A 39 1.19 -0.14 -15.64
CA GLY A 39 2.15 0.83 -15.14
C GLY A 39 1.54 2.01 -14.37
N LYS A 40 0.21 2.08 -14.21
CA LYS A 40 -0.51 3.15 -13.51
C LYS A 40 -0.52 2.94 -12.01
N TRP A 41 -0.48 4.03 -11.24
CA TRP A 41 -0.71 3.99 -9.80
C TRP A 41 -2.20 3.82 -9.51
N GLN A 42 -2.53 2.90 -8.63
CA GLN A 42 -3.90 2.62 -8.19
C GLN A 42 -3.93 2.58 -6.66
N LEU A 43 -4.98 3.18 -6.08
CA LEU A 43 -5.22 3.08 -4.65
C LEU A 43 -5.76 1.68 -4.37
N ARG A 44 -5.15 0.98 -3.41
CA ARG A 44 -5.57 -0.34 -2.95
C ARG A 44 -5.57 -0.36 -1.44
N TYR A 45 -6.48 -1.13 -0.86
CA TYR A 45 -6.45 -1.40 0.58
C TYR A 45 -5.51 -2.57 0.85
N PHE A 46 -4.67 -2.46 1.86
CA PHE A 46 -3.68 -3.45 2.23
C PHE A 46 -3.90 -3.96 3.64
N ILE A 47 -3.58 -5.23 3.87
CA ILE A 47 -3.51 -5.84 5.20
C ILE A 47 -2.22 -6.65 5.27
N LEU A 48 -1.39 -6.36 6.26
CA LEU A 48 -0.19 -7.13 6.56
C LEU A 48 -0.48 -8.15 7.67
N TYR A 49 -0.28 -9.43 7.37
CA TYR A 49 -0.47 -10.52 8.32
C TYR A 49 0.51 -11.67 8.05
N GLN A 50 1.29 -12.08 9.06
CA GLN A 50 2.26 -13.19 8.96
C GLN A 50 3.20 -13.11 7.74
N ASN A 51 3.86 -11.96 7.52
CA ASN A 51 4.74 -11.70 6.36
C ASN A 51 4.05 -11.82 4.99
N LEU A 52 2.72 -11.86 4.97
CA LEU A 52 1.90 -11.79 3.76
C LEU A 52 1.20 -10.44 3.71
N LEU A 53 1.45 -9.71 2.63
CA LEU A 53 0.80 -8.44 2.35
C LEU A 53 -0.31 -8.66 1.34
N PHE A 54 -1.53 -8.78 1.84
CA PHE A 54 -2.74 -8.89 1.04
C PHE A 54 -3.15 -7.51 0.55
N TYR A 55 -3.68 -7.44 -0.68
CA TYR A 55 -4.25 -6.20 -1.20
C TYR A 55 -5.58 -6.43 -1.90
N PHE A 56 -6.41 -5.40 -1.86
CA PHE A 56 -7.80 -5.43 -2.29
C PHE A 56 -8.12 -4.22 -3.15
N ASP A 57 -9.15 -4.36 -3.99
CA ASP A 57 -9.67 -3.25 -4.78
C ASP A 57 -10.24 -2.13 -3.89
N GLY A 58 -10.72 -2.47 -2.71
CA GLY A 58 -11.12 -1.54 -1.67
C GLY A 58 -11.24 -2.23 -0.30
N GLU A 59 -11.45 -1.44 0.75
CA GLU A 59 -11.48 -1.93 2.14
C GLU A 59 -12.55 -2.99 2.40
N ARG A 60 -13.73 -2.79 1.81
CA ARG A 60 -14.91 -3.67 1.94
C ARG A 60 -14.89 -4.88 1.01
N ALA A 61 -13.88 -5.03 0.15
CA ALA A 61 -13.80 -6.18 -0.74
C ALA A 61 -13.44 -7.45 0.05
N GLU A 62 -14.23 -8.50 -0.13
CA GLU A 62 -14.05 -9.78 0.58
C GLU A 62 -12.87 -10.57 0.03
N ARG A 63 -12.73 -10.61 -1.30
CA ARG A 63 -11.66 -11.34 -2.00
C ARG A 63 -10.43 -10.45 -2.18
N PRO A 64 -9.22 -10.89 -1.78
CA PRO A 64 -8.00 -10.18 -2.10
C PRO A 64 -7.73 -10.22 -3.60
N SER A 65 -7.33 -9.07 -4.16
CA SER A 65 -6.87 -8.93 -5.54
C SER A 65 -5.49 -9.55 -5.73
N GLY A 66 -4.73 -9.73 -4.64
CA GLY A 66 -3.52 -10.53 -4.63
C GLY A 66 -2.80 -10.54 -3.29
N VAL A 67 -1.67 -11.23 -3.25
CA VAL A 67 -0.82 -11.38 -2.07
C VAL A 67 0.64 -11.20 -2.45
N ILE A 68 1.41 -10.57 -1.57
CA ILE A 68 2.86 -10.39 -1.71
C ILE A 68 3.52 -11.05 -0.51
N PHE A 69 4.48 -11.95 -0.75
CA PHE A 69 5.29 -12.54 0.30
C PHE A 69 6.47 -11.63 0.62
N LEU A 70 6.53 -11.16 1.86
CA LEU A 70 7.53 -10.20 2.31
C LEU A 70 8.78 -10.84 2.92
N GLU A 71 8.83 -12.16 3.02
CA GLU A 71 10.03 -12.83 3.52
C GLU A 71 11.24 -12.46 2.65
N SER A 72 12.30 -11.99 3.31
CA SER A 72 13.50 -11.44 2.64
C SER A 72 13.25 -10.20 1.77
N SER A 73 12.13 -9.49 1.94
CA SER A 73 11.92 -8.18 1.32
C SER A 73 12.56 -7.07 2.16
N TYR A 74 13.09 -6.07 1.48
CA TYR A 74 13.73 -4.90 2.10
C TYR A 74 13.15 -3.63 1.51
N CYS A 75 12.99 -2.61 2.36
CA CYS A 75 12.60 -1.27 1.92
C CYS A 75 13.84 -0.41 1.79
N GLU A 76 14.02 0.22 0.64
CA GLU A 76 15.00 1.27 0.47
C GLU A 76 14.33 2.64 0.69
N PRO A 77 14.95 3.56 1.45
CA PRO A 77 14.41 4.90 1.61
C PRO A 77 14.23 5.58 0.26
N ASN A 78 13.02 6.04 -0.04
CA ASN A 78 12.81 6.87 -1.21
C ASN A 78 13.30 8.29 -0.90
N VAL A 79 14.55 8.58 -1.29
CA VAL A 79 15.20 9.91 -1.13
C VAL A 79 14.55 11.01 -1.98
N ASN A 80 13.53 10.70 -2.77
CA ASN A 80 12.92 11.61 -3.74
C ASN A 80 11.61 12.26 -3.25
N LEU A 81 11.47 12.41 -1.93
CA LEU A 81 10.48 13.35 -1.39
C LEU A 81 10.94 14.75 -1.79
N LYS A 82 10.43 15.28 -2.91
CA LYS A 82 10.34 16.73 -3.08
C LYS A 82 9.56 17.23 -1.87
N SER A 83 10.28 17.72 -0.87
CA SER A 83 9.68 18.26 0.33
C SER A 83 8.78 19.39 -0.14
N GLY A 84 7.47 19.24 0.02
CA GLY A 84 6.49 20.29 -0.24
C GLY A 84 6.68 21.40 0.79
N ARG A 85 7.74 22.18 0.64
CA ARG A 85 7.85 23.56 1.13
C ARG A 85 7.98 24.43 -0.10
N ASP A 86 6.92 24.48 -0.90
CA ASP A 86 6.70 25.66 -1.74
C ASP A 86 6.29 26.78 -0.80
N ASP A 87 7.32 27.55 -0.49
CA ASP A 87 7.34 28.85 0.15
C ASP A 87 6.21 29.75 -0.38
N LYS A 88 5.20 30.00 0.45
CA LYS A 88 4.27 31.12 0.23
C LYS A 88 5.01 32.42 0.58
N THR A 89 5.91 32.86 -0.28
CA THR A 89 6.28 34.27 -0.35
C THR A 89 5.12 35.01 -1.01
N GLY A 90 4.16 35.42 -0.17
CA GLY A 90 3.13 36.38 -0.54
C GLY A 90 3.78 37.71 -0.90
N GLY A 91 3.91 37.98 -2.19
CA GLY A 91 4.17 39.33 -2.68
C GLY A 91 2.96 40.21 -2.37
N GLN A 92 3.05 41.01 -1.31
CA GLN A 92 2.22 42.21 -1.18
C GLN A 92 2.90 43.34 -1.95
N GLN A 93 2.28 43.71 -3.06
CA GLN A 93 2.49 44.95 -3.78
C GLN A 93 2.32 46.12 -2.81
N GLY A 94 3.38 46.92 -2.65
CA GLY A 94 3.26 48.27 -2.13
C GLY A 94 2.60 49.13 -3.19
N VAL A 95 1.38 49.59 -2.91
CA VAL A 95 0.75 50.70 -3.63
C VAL A 95 1.11 51.95 -2.85
N SER A 96 1.91 52.80 -3.49
CA SER A 96 2.19 54.16 -3.05
C SER A 96 0.95 55.02 -3.29
N GLU A 97 0.47 55.70 -2.25
CA GLU A 97 -0.28 56.95 -2.35
C GLU A 97 0.63 58.11 -1.94
#